data_AF-A0A2N2WM39-F1
#
_entry.id   AF-A0A2N2WM39-F1
#
_cell.length_a   1.000
_cell.length_b   1.000
_cell.length_c   1.000
_cell.angle_alpha   90.00
_cell.angle_beta   90.00
_cell.angle_gamma   90.00
#
_symmetry.space_group_name_H-M   'P 1'
#
loop_
_entity.id
_entity.type
_entity.pdbx_description
1 polymer ?
#
loop_
_entity_poly.entity_id
_entity_poly.type
_entity_poly.pdbx_seq_one_letter_code
_entity_poly.pdbx_strand_id
1 'polypeptide(L)'
;MKGSSNSLRLKSNASELNKVEKLIEAIADKYYLNDSYFANMMVALTEAFNNALVHGNNNDASKEINIDFSFSGQEMIFTITDAGNGFAFNEFINSNQTSENQRGILLIQKVSDKVEFADMGRQISIHFNVASVSRDTAQNRMSVFQQTDNVKEKQSNEKQNHRLE
;
A
#
# COMPACT_ATOMS: atom_id res chain seq x y z
N MET A 1 6.99 9.91 -16.25
CA MET A 1 7.47 8.67 -15.61
C MET A 1 6.42 7.61 -15.82
N LYS A 2 6.77 6.44 -16.39
CA LYS A 2 5.82 5.30 -16.44
C LYS A 2 5.63 4.83 -14.99
N GLY A 3 4.40 4.88 -14.49
CA GLY A 3 4.08 4.32 -13.18
C GLY A 3 4.39 2.83 -13.14
N SER A 4 4.78 2.32 -11.98
CA SER A 4 4.95 0.88 -11.78
C SER A 4 3.59 0.25 -11.46
N SER A 5 3.22 -0.79 -12.19
CA SER A 5 2.02 -1.59 -11.93
C SER A 5 2.41 -3.05 -11.67
N ASN A 6 1.86 -3.64 -10.60
CA ASN A 6 2.02 -5.05 -10.27
C ASN A 6 0.65 -5.68 -10.01
N SER A 7 0.53 -6.99 -10.19
CA SER A 7 -0.69 -7.74 -9.91
C SER A 7 -0.34 -9.01 -9.13
N LEU A 8 -1.14 -9.34 -8.13
CA LEU A 8 -1.03 -10.53 -7.30
C LEU A 8 -2.35 -11.29 -7.36
N ARG A 9 -2.30 -12.53 -7.84
CA ARG A 9 -3.45 -13.44 -7.85
C ARG A 9 -3.36 -14.40 -6.68
N LEU A 10 -4.43 -14.46 -5.90
CA LEU A 10 -4.54 -15.27 -4.70
C LEU A 10 -5.70 -16.25 -4.84
N LYS A 11 -5.55 -17.43 -4.25
CA LYS A 11 -6.71 -18.31 -4.04
C LYS A 11 -7.58 -17.71 -2.94
N SER A 12 -8.89 -17.98 -3.01
CA SER A 12 -9.82 -17.57 -1.96
C SER A 12 -9.65 -18.45 -0.71
N ASN A 13 -8.55 -18.24 0.01
CA ASN A 13 -8.17 -18.99 1.21
C ASN A 13 -7.44 -18.09 2.22
N ALA A 14 -7.74 -18.23 3.51
CA ALA A 14 -7.11 -17.44 4.57
C ALA A 14 -5.57 -17.56 4.63
N SER A 15 -5.00 -18.70 4.21
CA SER A 15 -3.53 -18.89 4.18
C SER A 15 -2.81 -17.94 3.21
N GLU A 16 -3.54 -17.36 2.25
CA GLU A 16 -3.01 -16.40 1.29
C GLU A 16 -2.81 -15.00 1.89
N LEU A 17 -3.34 -14.73 3.09
CA LEU A 17 -3.17 -13.45 3.81
C LEU A 17 -1.69 -13.10 3.99
N ASN A 18 -0.83 -14.09 4.28
CA ASN A 18 0.60 -13.85 4.44
C ASN A 18 1.28 -13.31 3.16
N LYS A 19 0.73 -13.62 1.98
CA LYS A 19 1.23 -13.05 0.71
C LYS A 19 0.83 -11.59 0.57
N VAL A 20 -0.33 -11.20 1.10
CA VAL A 20 -0.77 -9.81 1.16
C VAL A 20 0.15 -9.02 2.10
N GLU A 21 0.42 -9.52 3.31
CA GLU A 21 1.33 -8.88 4.27
C GLU A 21 2.73 -8.67 3.66
N LYS A 22 3.29 -9.71 3.03
CA LYS A 22 4.59 -9.63 2.34
C LYS A 22 4.62 -8.64 1.18
N LEU A 23 3.50 -8.50 0.45
CA LEU A 23 3.38 -7.49 -0.60
C LEU A 23 3.50 -6.08 0.00
N ILE A 24 2.87 -5.85 1.15
CA ILE A 24 2.87 -4.55 1.84
C ILE A 24 4.26 -4.24 2.38
N GLU A 25 4.92 -5.20 3.01
CA GLU A 25 6.33 -5.09 3.45
C GLU A 25 7.24 -4.72 2.27
N ALA A 26 7.14 -5.44 1.16
CA ALA A 26 7.96 -5.18 -0.02
C ALA A 26 7.70 -3.80 -0.64
N ILE A 27 6.46 -3.30 -0.60
CA ILE A 27 6.10 -1.95 -1.06
C ILE A 27 6.66 -0.89 -0.11
N ALA A 28 6.51 -1.09 1.20
CA ALA A 28 7.03 -0.17 2.20
C ALA A 28 8.55 -0.01 2.10
N ASP A 29 9.28 -1.12 1.97
CA ASP A 29 10.72 -1.11 1.77
C ASP A 29 11.11 -0.43 0.45
N LYS A 30 10.43 -0.77 -0.64
CA LYS A 30 10.76 -0.25 -1.98
C LYS A 30 10.58 1.26 -2.09
N TYR A 31 9.54 1.80 -1.44
CA TYR A 31 9.20 3.21 -1.52
C TYR A 31 9.54 4.01 -0.27
N TYR A 32 10.25 3.41 0.69
CA TYR A 32 10.66 4.04 1.95
C TYR A 32 9.48 4.69 2.69
N LEU A 33 8.36 3.97 2.75
CA LEU A 33 7.16 4.43 3.44
C LEU A 33 7.43 4.49 4.95
N ASN A 34 6.94 5.53 5.61
CA ASN A 34 7.03 5.62 7.06
C ASN A 34 6.05 4.64 7.74
N ASP A 35 6.27 4.42 9.04
CA ASP A 35 5.49 3.48 9.85
C ASP A 35 3.98 3.77 9.82
N SER A 36 3.58 5.03 9.70
CA SER A 36 2.16 5.41 9.62
C SER A 36 1.52 4.92 8.32
N TYR A 37 2.17 5.14 7.17
CA TYR A 37 1.66 4.62 5.90
C TYR A 37 1.68 3.10 5.88
N PHE A 38 2.75 2.48 6.39
CA PHE A 38 2.84 1.02 6.51
C PHE A 38 1.67 0.44 7.31
N ALA A 39 1.43 0.95 8.52
CA ALA A 39 0.34 0.50 9.38
C ALA A 39 -1.03 0.71 8.73
N ASN A 40 -1.25 1.87 8.11
CA ASN A 40 -2.51 2.18 7.43
C ASN A 40 -2.79 1.23 6.27
N MET A 41 -1.79 0.93 5.43
CA MET A 41 -1.95 -0.05 4.34
C MET A 41 -2.15 -1.46 4.87
N MET A 42 -1.44 -1.84 5.94
CA MET A 42 -1.61 -3.15 6.57
C MET A 42 -3.06 -3.36 7.02
N VAL A 43 -3.63 -2.40 7.74
CA VAL A 43 -5.03 -2.44 8.15
C VAL A 43 -5.97 -2.48 6.94
N ALA A 44 -5.80 -1.57 5.98
CA ALA A 44 -6.72 -1.44 4.85
C ALA A 44 -6.75 -2.69 3.96
N LEU A 45 -5.58 -3.24 3.63
CA LEU A 45 -5.46 -4.33 2.66
C LEU A 45 -5.78 -5.69 3.26
N THR A 46 -5.47 -5.92 4.54
CA THR A 46 -5.91 -7.14 5.23
C THR A 46 -7.42 -7.17 5.39
N GLU A 47 -8.04 -6.04 5.73
CA GLU A 47 -9.49 -5.90 5.81
C GLU A 47 -10.17 -6.07 4.44
N ALA A 48 -9.62 -5.45 3.39
CA ALA A 48 -10.14 -5.60 2.03
C ALA A 48 -10.03 -7.05 1.52
N PHE A 49 -8.92 -7.73 1.81
CA PHE A 49 -8.74 -9.14 1.50
C PHE A 49 -9.75 -10.02 2.25
N ASN A 50 -9.96 -9.78 3.54
CA ASN A 50 -10.94 -10.51 4.33
C ASN A 50 -12.37 -10.29 3.82
N ASN A 51 -12.71 -9.07 3.42
CA ASN A 51 -13.99 -8.76 2.78
C ASN A 51 -14.18 -9.55 1.47
N ALA A 52 -13.14 -9.56 0.61
CA ALA A 52 -13.16 -10.33 -0.63
C ALA A 52 -13.28 -11.85 -0.38
N LEU A 53 -12.58 -12.37 0.63
CA LEU A 53 -12.58 -13.79 1.00
C LEU A 53 -13.93 -14.24 1.59
N VAL A 54 -14.40 -13.54 2.62
CA VAL A 54 -15.55 -13.95 3.44
C VAL A 54 -16.87 -13.51 2.82
N HIS A 55 -16.95 -12.28 2.31
CA HIS A 55 -18.22 -11.71 1.82
C HIS A 55 -18.34 -11.77 0.29
N GLY A 56 -17.25 -11.55 -0.43
CA GLY A 56 -17.24 -11.69 -1.89
C GLY A 56 -17.34 -13.16 -2.30
N ASN A 57 -16.32 -13.94 -1.96
CA ASN A 57 -16.17 -15.32 -2.39
C ASN A 57 -16.86 -16.35 -1.48
N ASN A 58 -17.42 -15.95 -0.32
CA ASN A 58 -18.04 -16.86 0.64
C ASN A 58 -17.14 -18.02 1.07
N ASN A 59 -15.82 -17.78 1.20
CA ASN A 59 -14.79 -18.79 1.48
C ASN A 59 -14.73 -19.94 0.45
N ASP A 60 -15.23 -19.75 -0.77
CA ASP A 60 -15.15 -20.74 -1.83
C ASP A 60 -13.73 -20.81 -2.41
N ALA A 61 -12.99 -21.84 -2.03
CA ALA A 61 -11.60 -22.04 -2.44
C ALA A 61 -11.40 -22.26 -3.96
N SER A 62 -12.48 -22.48 -4.73
CA SER A 62 -12.40 -22.55 -6.20
C SER A 62 -12.24 -21.17 -6.84
N LYS A 63 -12.55 -20.10 -6.10
CA LYS A 63 -12.49 -18.71 -6.56
C LYS A 63 -11.12 -18.07 -6.31
N GLU A 64 -10.89 -16.94 -6.97
CA GLU A 64 -9.68 -16.15 -6.85
C GLU A 64 -9.98 -14.75 -6.29
N ILE A 65 -8.95 -14.12 -5.73
CA ILE A 65 -8.92 -12.72 -5.33
C ILE A 65 -7.72 -12.10 -6.04
N ASN A 66 -7.94 -11.01 -6.77
CA ASN A 66 -6.89 -10.29 -7.48
C ASN A 66 -6.57 -8.99 -6.74
N ILE A 67 -5.29 -8.71 -6.54
CA ILE A 67 -4.81 -7.45 -5.97
C ILE A 67 -3.90 -6.78 -7.00
N ASP A 68 -4.36 -5.68 -7.57
CA ASP A 68 -3.58 -4.84 -8.45
C ASP A 68 -3.02 -3.65 -7.66
N PHE A 69 -1.78 -3.29 -7.95
CA PHE A 69 -1.07 -2.17 -7.35
C PHE A 69 -0.58 -1.24 -8.44
N SER A 70 -0.79 0.07 -8.26
CA SER A 70 -0.21 1.10 -9.12
C SER A 70 0.37 2.24 -8.28
N PHE A 71 1.47 2.81 -8.78
CA PHE A 71 2.11 3.97 -8.16
C PHE A 71 2.47 5.03 -9.21
N SER A 72 2.03 6.26 -8.96
CA SER A 72 2.21 7.41 -9.85
C SER A 72 3.27 8.43 -9.37
N GLY A 73 4.00 8.13 -8.30
CA GLY A 73 4.99 9.03 -7.69
C GLY A 73 4.43 9.88 -6.54
N GLN A 74 3.12 10.09 -6.49
CA GLN A 74 2.43 10.83 -5.41
C GLN A 74 1.28 10.03 -4.81
N GLU A 75 0.75 9.06 -5.54
CA GLU A 75 -0.39 8.27 -5.12
C GLU A 75 -0.09 6.79 -5.35
N MET A 76 -0.40 5.98 -4.33
CA MET A 76 -0.47 4.53 -4.42
C MET A 76 -1.93 4.11 -4.43
N ILE A 77 -2.29 3.26 -5.39
CA ILE A 77 -3.63 2.72 -5.54
C ILE A 77 -3.55 1.21 -5.49
N PHE A 78 -4.33 0.62 -4.59
CA PHE A 78 -4.53 -0.82 -4.49
C PHE A 78 -5.96 -1.16 -4.89
N THR A 79 -6.11 -2.06 -5.84
CA THR A 79 -7.42 -2.52 -6.32
C THR A 79 -7.58 -3.99 -6.01
N ILE A 80 -8.54 -4.33 -5.17
CA ILE A 80 -8.85 -5.70 -4.76
C ILE A 80 -10.15 -6.11 -5.44
N THR A 81 -10.13 -7.22 -6.17
CA THR A 81 -11.28 -7.74 -6.90
C THR A 81 -11.55 -9.20 -6.52
N ASP A 82 -12.78 -9.48 -6.09
CA ASP A 82 -13.27 -10.84 -5.82
C ASP A 82 -14.12 -11.41 -6.98
N ALA A 83 -14.45 -12.69 -6.89
CA ALA A 83 -15.29 -13.42 -7.87
C ALA A 83 -16.70 -13.72 -7.30
N GLY A 84 -17.16 -12.89 -6.39
CA GLY A 84 -18.50 -12.89 -5.81
C GLY A 84 -19.55 -12.26 -6.71
N ASN A 85 -20.72 -12.03 -6.13
CA ASN A 85 -21.84 -11.35 -6.81
C ASN A 85 -21.78 -9.82 -6.63
N GLY A 86 -20.87 -9.32 -5.80
CA GLY A 86 -20.79 -7.91 -5.43
C GLY A 86 -21.86 -7.51 -4.41
N PHE A 87 -21.91 -6.21 -4.12
CA PHE A 87 -22.89 -5.63 -3.19
C PHE A 87 -23.23 -4.19 -3.55
N ALA A 88 -24.46 -3.78 -3.21
CA ALA A 88 -24.92 -2.41 -3.40
C ALA A 88 -24.32 -1.50 -2.31
N PHE A 89 -23.10 -0.99 -2.54
CA PHE A 89 -22.37 -0.18 -1.56
C PHE A 89 -23.17 1.02 -1.04
N ASN A 90 -23.85 1.76 -1.92
CA ASN A 90 -24.63 2.93 -1.53
C ASN A 90 -25.80 2.56 -0.59
N GLU A 91 -26.45 1.42 -0.80
CA GLU A 91 -27.51 0.95 0.09
C GLU A 91 -26.92 0.43 1.41
N PHE A 92 -25.79 -0.25 1.32
CA PHE A 92 -25.10 -0.85 2.45
C PHE A 92 -24.65 0.19 3.49
N ILE A 93 -24.01 1.29 3.06
CA ILE A 93 -23.54 2.35 3.97
C ILE A 93 -24.69 3.17 4.56
N ASN A 94 -25.80 3.34 3.82
CA ASN A 94 -26.96 4.09 4.30
C ASN A 94 -27.87 3.29 5.25
N SER A 95 -27.59 2.01 5.47
CA SER A 95 -28.39 1.19 6.38
C SER A 95 -28.01 1.42 7.84
N ASN A 96 -29.01 1.62 8.70
CA ASN A 96 -28.85 1.89 10.14
C ASN A 96 -28.38 0.66 10.97
N GLN A 97 -27.98 -0.44 10.32
CA GLN A 97 -27.55 -1.66 11.00
C GLN A 97 -26.04 -1.77 11.04
N THR A 98 -25.42 -1.56 12.20
CA THR A 98 -23.97 -1.71 12.42
C THR A 98 -23.56 -3.18 12.39
N SER A 99 -23.50 -3.77 11.20
CA SER A 99 -22.93 -5.11 10.99
C SER A 99 -21.41 -5.09 11.10
N GLU A 100 -20.81 -6.24 11.40
CA GLU A 100 -19.35 -6.41 11.41
C GLU A 100 -18.71 -5.99 10.08
N ASN A 101 -19.37 -6.32 8.97
CA ASN A 101 -18.98 -5.96 7.61
C ASN A 101 -18.88 -4.44 7.39
N GLN A 102 -19.80 -3.66 7.98
CA GLN A 102 -19.74 -2.20 7.88
C GLN A 102 -18.55 -1.62 8.65
N ARG A 103 -18.13 -2.27 9.74
CA ARG A 103 -16.96 -1.83 10.51
C ARG A 103 -15.69 -1.98 9.69
N GLY A 104 -15.57 -3.06 8.94
CA GLY A 104 -14.45 -3.30 8.04
C GLY A 104 -14.27 -2.20 7.00
N ILE A 105 -15.35 -1.89 6.26
CA ILE A 105 -15.33 -0.83 5.26
C ILE A 105 -15.07 0.55 5.89
N LEU A 106 -15.69 0.84 7.05
CA LEU A 106 -15.45 2.08 7.78
C LEU A 106 -13.99 2.20 8.25
N LEU A 107 -13.37 1.09 8.62
CA LEU A 107 -11.97 1.05 9.02
C LEU A 107 -11.06 1.38 7.83
N ILE A 108 -11.30 0.75 6.66
CA ILE A 108 -10.57 1.06 5.43
C ILE A 108 -10.70 2.55 5.09
N GLN A 109 -11.90 3.12 5.18
CA GLN A 109 -12.15 4.54 4.92
C GLN A 109 -11.42 5.47 5.89
N LYS A 110 -11.23 5.07 7.16
CA LYS A 110 -10.55 5.89 8.17
C LYS A 110 -9.03 5.92 8.02
N VAL A 111 -8.45 4.88 7.44
CA VAL A 111 -6.98 4.75 7.31
C VAL A 111 -6.47 5.09 5.91
N SER A 112 -7.36 5.37 4.94
CA SER A 112 -7.02 5.70 3.56
C SER A 112 -7.52 7.10 3.18
N ASP A 113 -7.01 7.64 2.07
CA ASP A 113 -7.40 8.97 1.60
C ASP A 113 -8.67 8.93 0.73
N LYS A 114 -8.87 7.84 -0.01
CA LYS A 114 -10.04 7.63 -0.87
C LYS A 114 -10.31 6.14 -1.04
N VAL A 115 -11.60 5.80 -1.08
CA VAL A 115 -12.10 4.46 -1.38
C VAL A 115 -13.13 4.55 -2.50
N GLU A 116 -12.99 3.70 -3.51
CA GLU A 116 -13.94 3.59 -4.62
C GLU A 116 -14.40 2.16 -4.78
N PHE A 117 -15.67 1.97 -5.11
CA PHE A 117 -16.24 0.67 -5.44
C PHE A 117 -16.60 0.63 -6.92
N ALA A 118 -16.28 -0.49 -7.56
CA ALA A 118 -16.56 -0.74 -8.97
C ALA A 118 -17.08 -2.16 -9.16
N ASP A 119 -17.41 -2.50 -10.41
CA ASP A 119 -17.82 -3.85 -10.81
C ASP A 119 -18.94 -4.43 -9.93
N MET A 120 -20.01 -3.64 -9.77
CA MET A 120 -21.17 -3.98 -8.93
C MET A 120 -20.80 -4.28 -7.46
N GLY A 121 -19.71 -3.69 -6.96
CA GLY A 121 -19.23 -3.86 -5.59
C GLY A 121 -18.26 -5.02 -5.38
N ARG A 122 -17.85 -5.71 -6.46
CA ARG A 122 -16.83 -6.79 -6.42
C ARG A 122 -15.40 -6.25 -6.38
N GLN A 123 -15.24 -4.96 -6.64
CA GLN A 123 -13.95 -4.31 -6.69
C GLN A 123 -13.93 -3.12 -5.74
N ILE A 124 -12.89 -3.05 -4.92
CA ILE A 124 -12.56 -1.91 -4.07
C ILE A 124 -11.20 -1.35 -4.49
N SER A 125 -11.11 -0.04 -4.70
CA SER A 125 -9.86 0.68 -4.92
C SER A 125 -9.57 1.58 -3.71
N ILE A 126 -8.37 1.46 -3.16
CA ILE A 126 -7.93 2.14 -1.93
C ILE A 126 -6.72 3.01 -2.28
N HIS A 127 -6.83 4.30 -1.98
CA HIS A 127 -5.84 5.30 -2.38
C HIS A 127 -5.10 5.82 -1.16
N PHE A 128 -3.78 5.95 -1.31
CA PHE A 128 -2.88 6.57 -0.36
C PHE A 128 -2.06 7.66 -1.05
N ASN A 129 -2.22 8.90 -0.61
CA ASN A 129 -1.41 10.03 -1.03
C ASN A 129 -0.10 9.98 -0.24
N VAL A 130 0.99 9.68 -0.94
CA VAL A 130 2.35 9.53 -0.42
C VAL A 130 3.29 10.61 -0.94
N ALA A 131 2.75 11.77 -1.36
CA ALA A 131 3.55 12.87 -1.88
C ALA A 131 4.62 13.39 -0.90
N SER A 132 4.36 13.28 0.41
CA SER A 132 5.33 13.59 1.48
C SER A 132 6.52 12.63 1.44
N VAL A 133 6.29 11.33 1.27
CA VAL A 133 7.36 10.32 1.22
C VAL A 133 8.31 10.57 0.06
N SER A 134 7.80 10.96 -1.12
CA SER A 134 8.64 11.30 -2.27
C SER A 134 9.55 12.51 -2.00
N ARG A 135 9.09 13.49 -1.20
CA ARG A 135 9.91 14.64 -0.79
C ARG A 135 10.94 14.24 0.27
N ASP A 136 10.54 13.47 1.27
CA ASP A 136 11.41 13.02 2.35
C ASP A 136 12.52 12.11 1.80
N THR A 137 12.17 11.20 0.88
CA THR A 137 13.14 10.35 0.19
C THR A 137 14.13 11.17 -0.63
N ALA A 138 13.66 12.20 -1.34
CA ALA A 138 14.55 13.09 -2.10
C ALA A 138 15.48 13.90 -1.20
N GLN A 139 14.96 14.43 -0.09
CA GLN A 139 15.76 15.16 0.91
C GLN A 139 16.78 14.27 1.59
N ASN A 140 16.40 13.05 1.99
CA ASN A 140 17.30 12.06 2.60
C ASN A 140 18.42 11.66 1.63
N ARG A 141 18.11 11.46 0.35
CA ARG A 141 19.16 11.19 -0.66
C ARG A 141 20.10 12.38 -0.85
N MET A 142 19.57 13.62 -0.80
CA MET A 142 20.38 14.84 -0.92
C MET A 142 21.29 15.05 0.29
N SER A 143 20.82 14.78 1.51
CA SER A 143 21.63 14.92 2.73
C SER A 143 22.76 13.89 2.80
N VAL A 144 22.49 12.63 2.43
CA VAL A 144 23.52 11.59 2.32
C VAL A 144 24.58 11.99 1.28
N PHE A 145 24.17 12.50 0.12
CA PHE A 145 25.09 12.96 -0.91
C PHE A 145 26.03 14.07 -0.40
N GLN A 146 25.48 15.13 0.22
CA GLN A 146 26.26 16.23 0.79
C GLN A 146 27.23 15.78 1.90
N GLN A 147 26.83 14.81 2.73
CA GLN A 147 27.72 14.24 3.75
C GLN A 147 28.88 13.47 3.11
N THR A 148 28.64 12.70 2.06
CA THR A 148 29.71 11.95 1.37
C THR A 148 30.72 12.85 0.67
N ASP A 149 30.30 13.99 0.14
CA ASP A 149 31.21 14.97 -0.48
C ASP A 149 32.09 15.68 0.56
N ASN A 150 31.50 16.09 1.68
CA ASN A 150 32.24 16.70 2.79
C ASN A 150 33.30 15.75 3.39
N VAL A 151 33.02 14.44 3.46
CA VAL A 151 33.99 13.44 3.94
C VAL A 151 35.17 13.27 2.97
N LYS A 152 34.93 13.31 1.65
CA LYS A 152 35.99 13.23 0.63
C LYS A 152 36.89 14.45 0.65
N GLU A 153 36.34 15.66 0.79
CA GLU A 153 37.12 16.89 0.91
C GLU A 153 38.01 16.87 2.15
N LYS A 154 37.47 16.45 3.30
CA LYS A 154 38.22 16.39 4.56
C LYS A 154 39.40 15.41 4.50
N GLN A 155 39.20 14.22 3.91
CA GLN A 155 40.26 13.23 3.72
C GLN A 155 41.31 13.65 2.67
N SER A 156 40.93 14.44 1.67
CA SER A 156 41.88 14.96 0.68
C SER A 156 42.81 16.02 1.29
N ASN A 157 42.28 16.90 2.12
CA ASN A 157 43.05 17.94 2.82
C ASN A 157 44.00 17.34 3.88
N GLU A 158 43.58 16.30 4.59
CA GLU A 158 44.44 15.59 5.56
C GLU A 158 45.61 14.85 4.89
N LYS A 159 45.41 14.26 3.70
CA LYS A 159 46.47 13.59 2.93
C LYS A 159 47.47 14.56 2.28
N GLN A 160 47.05 15.77 1.97
CA GLN A 160 47.94 16.81 1.42
C GLN A 160 48.86 17.40 2.49
N ASN A 161 48.36 17.59 3.72
CA ASN A 161 49.17 18.09 4.83
C ASN A 161 50.26 17.10 5.29
N HIS A 162 50.02 15.79 5.16
CA HIS A 162 51.00 14.78 5.58
C HIS A 162 52.14 14.50 4.57
N ARG A 163 52.15 15.16 3.39
CA ARG A 163 53.22 15.04 2.38
C ARG A 163 54.22 16.20 2.41
N LEU A 164 54.03 17.18 3.29
CA LEU A 164 54.85 18.39 3.41
C LEU A 164 55.75 18.40 4.66
N GLU A 165 55.80 17.29 5.40
CA GLU A 165 56.74 17.02 6.50
C GLU A 165 57.73 15.93 6.08
#